data_AF-A0A966I094-F1
#
_entry.id   AF-A0A966I094-F1
#
_cell.length_a   1.000
_cell.length_b   1.000
_cell.length_c   1.000
_cell.angle_alpha   90.00
_cell.angle_beta   90.00
_cell.angle_gamma   90.00
#
_symmetry.space_group_name_H-M   'P 1'
#
loop_
_entity.id
_entity.type
_entity.pdbx_description
1 polymer ?
#
loop_
_entity_poly.entity_id
_entity_poly.type
_entity_poly.pdbx_seq_one_letter_code
_entity_poly.pdbx_strand_id
1 'polypeptide(L)'
;RRLEIIHTITTDAVEAIETNLHYRFARHRVYGEWMRLDPKLLEEAKSEAESLRDQLATHVETFRRAEDLKNHISTEGKLAPTIDSEYWFAKYQDSKIMSKACDEAIEKYNALLAKAAEDGEEVSEYVTVQERAGARKFDQKSFMEKHPDLYAKFVTQEKSIKGRFLMTSVKKWNRTLEEISPDLSAILTQFESELEKVEGNSITTTIHNLYLGVISMQAYADWEMQLASANIKNLCGSNEGIEGICTWKRAEQIDEKFDRKALAEAHPEIVEEFMITSAPTKAVIVEPKAAYQDQR
;
A
#
# COMPACT_ATOMS: atom_id res chain seq x y z
N ARG A 1 -9.33 33.24 4.60
CA ARG A 1 -9.91 31.97 5.09
C ARG A 1 -9.39 31.75 6.51
N ARG A 2 -10.24 31.30 7.44
CA ARG A 2 -9.85 30.94 8.81
C ARG A 2 -9.87 29.43 8.93
N LEU A 3 -8.82 28.86 9.52
CA LEU A 3 -8.77 27.43 9.84
C LEU A 3 -9.40 27.24 11.22
N GLU A 4 -10.36 26.34 11.31
CA GLU A 4 -11.08 26.03 12.53
C GLU A 4 -11.16 24.51 12.68
N ILE A 5 -10.87 24.03 13.89
CA ILE A 5 -11.05 22.61 14.23
C ILE A 5 -12.52 22.45 14.61
N ILE A 6 -13.25 21.72 13.77
CA ILE A 6 -14.71 21.51 13.92
C ILE A 6 -15.08 20.15 14.50
N HIS A 7 -14.11 19.23 14.56
CA HIS A 7 -14.28 17.89 15.13
C HIS A 7 -12.91 17.30 15.47
N THR A 8 -12.84 16.49 16.52
CA THR A 8 -11.59 15.85 16.97
C THR A 8 -11.90 14.44 17.46
N ILE A 9 -11.10 13.50 16.99
CA ILE A 9 -11.23 12.08 17.33
C ILE A 9 -9.88 11.63 17.88
N THR A 10 -9.91 10.92 19.00
CA THR A 10 -8.71 10.29 19.59
C THR A 10 -8.69 8.82 19.21
N THR A 11 -7.57 8.35 18.65
CA THR A 11 -7.39 6.96 18.22
C THR A 11 -5.91 6.59 18.22
N ASP A 12 -5.59 5.31 18.42
CA ASP A 12 -4.24 4.78 18.23
C ASP A 12 -3.93 4.45 16.76
N ALA A 13 -4.95 4.52 15.88
CA ALA A 13 -4.88 4.13 14.47
C ALA A 13 -5.09 5.33 13.52
N VAL A 14 -4.39 6.44 13.77
CA VAL A 14 -4.55 7.72 13.05
C VAL A 14 -4.40 7.53 11.53
N GLU A 15 -3.29 6.93 11.08
CA GLU A 15 -3.01 6.75 9.66
C GLU A 15 -4.09 5.90 8.95
N ALA A 16 -4.61 4.87 9.62
CA ALA A 16 -5.64 4.00 9.07
C ALA A 16 -6.98 4.74 8.88
N ILE A 17 -7.40 5.54 9.87
CA ILE A 17 -8.61 6.37 9.76
C ILE A 17 -8.43 7.42 8.67
N GLU A 18 -7.32 8.16 8.70
CA GLU A 18 -7.01 9.21 7.73
C GLU A 18 -7.05 8.67 6.31
N THR A 19 -6.35 7.56 6.05
CA THR A 19 -6.32 6.88 4.76
C THR A 19 -7.74 6.52 4.31
N ASN A 20 -8.54 5.87 5.18
CA ASN A 20 -9.91 5.49 4.86
C ASN A 20 -10.80 6.69 4.53
N LEU A 21 -10.71 7.79 5.29
CA LEU A 21 -11.49 9.00 5.03
C LEU A 21 -11.07 9.66 3.71
N HIS A 22 -9.77 9.75 3.44
CA HIS A 22 -9.24 10.30 2.19
C HIS A 22 -9.77 9.59 0.95
N TYR A 23 -9.99 8.29 1.08
CA TYR A 23 -10.48 7.43 0.03
C TYR A 23 -12.01 7.44 -0.08
N ARG A 24 -12.73 7.27 1.03
CA ARG A 24 -14.21 7.32 1.05
C ARG A 24 -14.77 8.63 0.52
N PHE A 25 -14.09 9.74 0.82
CA PHE A 25 -14.49 11.07 0.37
C PHE A 25 -13.66 11.58 -0.80
N ALA A 26 -12.93 10.69 -1.51
CA ALA A 26 -12.08 11.07 -2.64
C ALA A 26 -12.85 11.84 -3.72
N ARG A 27 -14.10 11.46 -4.01
CA ARG A 27 -14.99 12.15 -4.97
C ARG A 27 -15.30 13.61 -4.61
N HIS A 28 -15.04 14.02 -3.36
CA HIS A 28 -15.25 15.38 -2.87
C HIS A 28 -13.94 16.14 -2.71
N ARG A 29 -12.80 15.55 -3.07
CA ARG A 29 -11.50 16.22 -3.01
C ARG A 29 -11.51 17.46 -3.92
N VAL A 30 -10.78 18.49 -3.51
CA VAL A 30 -10.59 19.73 -4.27
C VAL A 30 -9.12 19.90 -4.63
N TYR A 31 -8.22 19.62 -3.69
CA TYR A 31 -6.77 19.68 -3.91
C TYR A 31 -6.04 19.10 -2.69
N GLY A 32 -5.03 18.24 -2.89
CA GLY A 32 -4.25 17.71 -1.77
C GLY A 32 -5.17 17.06 -0.73
N GLU A 33 -5.07 17.46 0.54
CA GLU A 33 -5.96 16.97 1.62
C GLU A 33 -7.32 17.69 1.73
N TRP A 34 -7.58 18.68 0.88
CA TRP A 34 -8.78 19.51 0.97
C TRP A 34 -9.96 18.86 0.26
N MET A 35 -11.10 18.82 0.93
CA MET A 35 -12.37 18.32 0.39
C MET A 35 -13.47 19.37 0.47
N ARG A 36 -14.36 19.39 -0.52
CA ARG A 36 -15.59 20.18 -0.53
C ARG A 36 -16.73 19.30 -0.03
N LEU A 37 -16.96 19.38 1.27
CA LEU A 37 -18.08 18.71 1.94
C LEU A 37 -19.18 19.74 2.18
N ASP A 38 -20.40 19.45 1.74
CA ASP A 38 -21.57 20.20 2.20
C ASP A 38 -21.89 19.84 3.67
N PRO A 39 -22.81 20.55 4.35
CA PRO A 39 -23.11 20.28 5.77
C PRO A 39 -23.52 18.83 6.05
N LYS A 40 -24.18 18.15 5.09
CA LYS A 40 -24.61 16.76 5.25
C LYS A 40 -23.41 15.82 5.13
N LEU A 41 -22.60 15.98 4.08
CA LEU A 41 -21.38 15.20 3.86
C LEU A 41 -20.36 15.40 4.98
N LEU A 42 -20.32 16.59 5.57
CA LEU A 42 -19.45 16.88 6.70
C LEU A 42 -19.86 16.08 7.95
N GLU A 43 -21.15 15.99 8.25
CA GLU A 43 -21.64 15.14 9.35
C GLU A 43 -21.44 13.65 9.03
N GLU A 44 -21.62 13.23 7.77
CA GLU A 44 -21.30 11.86 7.33
C GLU A 44 -19.80 11.55 7.54
N ALA A 45 -18.89 12.48 7.18
CA ALA A 45 -17.45 12.30 7.39
C ALA A 45 -17.07 12.19 8.86
N LYS A 46 -17.70 12.97 9.75
CA LYS A 46 -17.50 12.85 11.21
C LYS A 46 -17.98 11.49 11.70
N SER A 47 -19.21 11.10 11.34
CA SER A 47 -19.80 9.83 11.77
C SER A 47 -18.98 8.63 11.26
N GLU A 48 -18.48 8.68 10.04
CA GLU A 48 -17.62 7.63 9.47
C GLU A 48 -16.27 7.57 10.18
N ALA A 49 -15.67 8.71 10.49
CA ALA A 49 -14.42 8.75 11.23
C ALA A 49 -14.57 8.17 12.65
N GLU A 50 -15.69 8.43 13.33
CA GLU A 50 -16.01 7.83 14.63
C GLU A 50 -16.29 6.32 14.50
N SER A 51 -17.03 5.91 13.48
CA SER A 51 -17.29 4.49 13.19
C SER A 51 -16.00 3.73 12.92
N LEU A 52 -15.10 4.29 12.12
CA LEU A 52 -13.78 3.73 11.85
C LEU A 52 -12.93 3.67 13.12
N ARG A 53 -12.94 4.71 13.97
CA ARG A 53 -12.28 4.66 15.29
C ARG A 53 -12.80 3.49 16.10
N ASP A 54 -14.11 3.35 16.22
CA ASP A 54 -14.72 2.34 17.08
C ASP A 54 -14.43 0.93 16.55
N GLN A 55 -14.51 0.73 15.24
CA GLN A 55 -14.11 -0.52 14.59
C GLN A 55 -12.63 -0.82 14.84
N LEU A 56 -11.75 0.15 14.61
CA LEU A 56 -10.31 0.00 14.79
C LEU A 56 -9.95 -0.32 16.24
N ALA A 57 -10.59 0.34 17.21
CA ALA A 57 -10.39 0.09 18.63
C ALA A 57 -10.65 -1.38 19.00
N THR A 58 -11.62 -2.03 18.34
CA THR A 58 -11.86 -3.48 18.53
C THR A 58 -10.80 -4.39 17.90
N HIS A 59 -9.95 -3.86 17.02
CA HIS A 59 -8.93 -4.61 16.28
C HIS A 59 -7.48 -4.23 16.63
N VAL A 60 -7.23 -3.15 17.38
CA VAL A 60 -5.86 -2.73 17.77
C VAL A 60 -5.08 -3.89 18.39
N GLU A 61 -5.68 -4.60 19.33
CA GLU A 61 -5.00 -5.72 20.00
C GLU A 61 -4.75 -6.90 19.05
N THR A 62 -5.62 -7.12 18.07
CA THR A 62 -5.43 -8.11 17.00
C THR A 62 -4.18 -7.80 16.20
N PHE A 63 -4.00 -6.55 15.76
CA PHE A 63 -2.81 -6.14 15.00
C PHE A 63 -1.56 -6.15 15.87
N ARG A 64 -1.64 -5.63 17.11
CA ARG A 64 -0.53 -5.61 18.06
C ARG A 64 0.02 -7.01 18.32
N ARG A 65 -0.87 -7.96 18.60
CA ARG A 65 -0.49 -9.36 18.82
C ARG A 65 0.12 -9.99 17.57
N ALA A 66 -0.46 -9.73 16.40
CA ALA A 66 0.06 -10.23 15.14
C ALA A 66 1.47 -9.67 14.82
N GLU A 67 1.76 -8.44 15.24
CA GLU A 67 3.09 -7.84 15.11
C GLU A 67 4.07 -8.44 16.12
N ASP A 68 3.67 -8.59 17.39
CA ASP A 68 4.52 -9.19 18.43
C ASP A 68 4.94 -10.62 18.06
N LEU A 69 4.03 -11.41 17.48
CA LEU A 69 4.29 -12.78 17.02
C LEU A 69 5.44 -12.88 16.00
N LYS A 70 5.84 -11.80 15.31
CA LYS A 70 7.03 -11.82 14.44
C LYS A 70 8.33 -12.07 15.20
N ASN A 71 8.36 -11.71 16.49
CA ASN A 71 9.54 -11.73 17.34
C ASN A 71 9.72 -13.05 18.10
N HIS A 72 8.92 -14.07 17.79
CA HIS A 72 8.97 -15.37 18.47
C HIS A 72 9.33 -16.48 17.48
N ILE A 73 10.28 -17.32 17.85
CA ILE A 73 10.68 -18.49 17.06
C ILE A 73 9.49 -19.45 16.96
N SER A 74 9.30 -20.04 15.79
CA SER A 74 8.28 -21.08 15.63
C SER A 74 8.68 -22.33 16.42
N THR A 75 7.80 -22.82 17.28
CA THR A 75 8.08 -23.95 18.17
C THR A 75 7.43 -25.26 17.74
N GLU A 76 6.42 -25.17 16.86
CA GLU A 76 5.54 -26.27 16.48
C GLU A 76 5.35 -26.31 14.96
N GLY A 77 4.93 -27.45 14.43
CA GLY A 77 4.67 -27.66 12.99
C GLY A 77 3.49 -26.84 12.47
N LYS A 78 2.82 -27.33 11.42
CA LYS A 78 1.59 -26.68 10.95
C LYS A 78 0.38 -27.16 11.75
N LEU A 79 -0.52 -26.24 12.04
CA LEU A 79 -1.83 -26.55 12.59
C LEU A 79 -2.77 -27.07 11.49
N ALA A 80 -3.69 -27.96 11.86
CA ALA A 80 -4.86 -28.23 11.04
C ALA A 80 -5.76 -26.98 10.97
N PRO A 81 -6.48 -26.76 9.86
CA PRO A 81 -7.42 -25.65 9.75
C PRO A 81 -8.58 -25.79 10.74
N THR A 82 -9.05 -24.64 11.22
CA THR A 82 -10.25 -24.47 12.04
C THR A 82 -11.28 -23.62 11.31
N ILE A 83 -12.54 -23.67 11.76
CA ILE A 83 -13.63 -22.84 11.22
C ILE A 83 -13.24 -21.35 11.17
N ASP A 84 -12.62 -20.83 12.23
CA ASP A 84 -12.20 -19.43 12.29
C ASP A 84 -11.08 -19.13 11.28
N SER A 85 -10.10 -20.03 11.14
CA SER A 85 -9.03 -19.83 10.17
C SER A 85 -9.55 -19.90 8.73
N GLU A 86 -10.52 -20.78 8.45
CA GLU A 86 -11.15 -20.89 7.14
C GLU A 86 -12.01 -19.66 6.83
N TYR A 87 -12.73 -19.13 7.81
CA TYR A 87 -13.49 -17.88 7.69
C TYR A 87 -12.58 -16.71 7.32
N TRP A 88 -11.51 -16.49 8.08
CA TRP A 88 -10.58 -15.38 7.79
C TRP A 88 -9.82 -15.60 6.50
N PHE A 89 -9.51 -16.85 6.15
CA PHE A 89 -8.91 -17.16 4.86
C PHE A 89 -9.85 -16.81 3.71
N ALA A 90 -11.14 -17.13 3.83
CA ALA A 90 -12.14 -16.77 2.82
C ALA A 90 -12.26 -15.24 2.66
N LYS A 91 -12.31 -14.50 3.79
CA LYS A 91 -12.29 -13.03 3.77
C LYS A 91 -11.05 -12.48 3.08
N TYR A 92 -9.87 -13.02 3.38
CA TYR A 92 -8.63 -12.63 2.71
C TYR A 92 -8.72 -12.85 1.19
N GLN A 93 -9.25 -13.98 0.73
CA GLN A 93 -9.35 -14.25 -0.72
C GLN A 93 -10.35 -13.34 -1.41
N ASP A 94 -11.51 -13.07 -0.79
CA ASP A 94 -12.50 -12.11 -1.30
C ASP A 94 -11.87 -10.72 -1.48
N SER A 95 -11.23 -10.21 -0.43
CA SER A 95 -10.55 -8.90 -0.43
C SER A 95 -9.41 -8.85 -1.44
N LYS A 96 -8.66 -9.94 -1.59
CA LYS A 96 -7.58 -10.03 -2.60
C LYS A 96 -8.12 -9.93 -4.04
N ILE A 97 -9.29 -10.49 -4.31
CA ILE A 97 -9.94 -10.37 -5.64
C ILE A 97 -10.36 -8.92 -5.90
N MET A 98 -10.97 -8.27 -4.91
CA MET A 98 -11.33 -6.85 -5.01
C MET A 98 -10.11 -5.96 -5.25
N SER A 99 -9.06 -6.15 -4.44
CA SER A 99 -7.78 -5.43 -4.51
C SER A 99 -7.14 -5.61 -5.89
N LYS A 100 -7.06 -6.84 -6.41
CA LYS A 100 -6.51 -7.09 -7.74
C LYS A 100 -7.31 -6.43 -8.87
N ALA A 101 -8.65 -6.46 -8.79
CA ALA A 101 -9.50 -5.84 -9.80
C ALA A 101 -9.34 -4.30 -9.83
N CYS A 102 -9.15 -3.70 -8.65
CA CYS A 102 -8.87 -2.29 -8.53
C CYS A 102 -7.47 -1.93 -9.06
N ASP A 103 -6.43 -2.71 -8.72
CA ASP A 103 -5.06 -2.53 -9.24
C ASP A 103 -5.05 -2.51 -10.78
N GLU A 104 -5.72 -3.48 -11.42
CA GLU A 104 -5.81 -3.57 -12.88
C GLU A 104 -6.47 -2.32 -13.50
N ALA A 105 -7.51 -1.77 -12.88
CA ALA A 105 -8.16 -0.55 -13.35
C ALA A 105 -7.31 0.71 -13.12
N ILE A 106 -6.62 0.79 -11.98
CA ILE A 106 -5.67 1.86 -11.67
C ILE A 106 -4.51 1.86 -12.67
N GLU A 107 -3.96 0.69 -13.02
CA GLU A 107 -2.92 0.55 -14.03
C GLU A 107 -3.40 1.03 -15.42
N LYS A 108 -4.61 0.64 -15.84
CA LYS A 108 -5.22 1.13 -17.09
C LYS A 108 -5.37 2.65 -17.10
N TYR A 109 -5.84 3.24 -16.01
CA TYR A 109 -5.99 4.70 -15.89
C TYR A 109 -4.64 5.43 -15.96
N ASN A 110 -3.64 4.93 -15.24
CA ASN A 110 -2.29 5.50 -15.23
C ASN A 110 -1.64 5.42 -16.63
N ALA A 111 -1.83 4.31 -17.34
CA ALA A 111 -1.35 4.15 -18.71
C ALA A 111 -2.02 5.15 -19.67
N LEU A 112 -3.32 5.38 -19.52
CA LEU A 112 -4.05 6.39 -20.28
C LEU A 112 -3.47 7.80 -20.04
N LEU A 113 -3.26 8.18 -18.78
CA LEU A 113 -2.69 9.48 -18.40
C LEU A 113 -1.27 9.67 -18.94
N ALA A 114 -0.44 8.63 -18.87
CA ALA A 114 0.91 8.67 -19.40
C ALA A 114 0.91 8.90 -20.91
N LYS A 115 0.05 8.19 -21.65
CA LYS A 115 -0.08 8.35 -23.10
C LYS A 115 -0.56 9.76 -23.49
N ALA A 116 -1.59 10.28 -22.82
CA ALA A 116 -2.09 11.63 -23.07
C ALA A 116 -1.01 12.71 -22.80
N ALA A 117 -0.18 12.52 -21.77
CA ALA A 117 0.96 13.39 -21.52
C ALA A 117 2.03 13.33 -22.63
N GLU A 118 2.31 12.13 -23.16
CA GLU A 118 3.24 11.93 -24.28
C GLU A 118 2.73 12.56 -25.59
N ASP A 119 1.42 12.47 -25.84
CA ASP A 119 0.76 13.04 -27.01
C ASP A 119 0.60 14.58 -26.93
N GLY A 120 1.03 15.20 -25.81
CA GLY A 120 1.01 16.65 -25.61
C GLY A 120 -0.37 17.20 -25.24
N GLU A 121 -1.30 16.35 -24.83
CA GLU A 121 -2.59 16.77 -24.28
C GLU A 121 -2.39 17.49 -22.94
N GLU A 122 -3.30 18.43 -22.64
CA GLU A 122 -3.26 19.17 -21.38
C GLU A 122 -3.76 18.29 -20.22
N VAL A 123 -2.86 17.45 -19.70
CA VAL A 123 -3.09 16.59 -18.52
C VAL A 123 -2.28 17.03 -17.30
N SER A 124 -1.71 18.24 -17.36
CA SER A 124 -0.91 18.85 -16.30
C SER A 124 -1.68 19.03 -14.98
N GLU A 125 -3.02 18.99 -15.03
CA GLU A 125 -3.88 18.93 -13.85
C GLU A 125 -3.74 17.61 -13.08
N TYR A 126 -3.42 16.49 -13.75
CA TYR A 126 -3.41 15.13 -13.19
C TYR A 126 -2.01 14.50 -13.16
N VAL A 127 -1.05 15.05 -13.89
CA VAL A 127 0.27 14.45 -14.09
C VAL A 127 1.38 15.46 -13.88
N THR A 128 2.32 15.15 -13.00
CA THR A 128 3.60 15.84 -12.87
C THR A 128 4.70 14.98 -13.47
N VAL A 129 5.34 15.46 -14.54
CA VAL A 129 6.58 14.85 -15.04
C VAL A 129 7.74 15.44 -14.25
N GLN A 130 8.34 14.62 -13.39
CA GLN A 130 9.50 15.00 -12.60
C GLN A 130 10.77 14.43 -13.24
N GLU A 131 11.69 15.30 -13.63
CA GLU A 131 13.07 14.90 -13.90
C GLU A 131 13.79 14.71 -12.56
N ARG A 132 14.23 13.49 -12.29
CA ARG A 132 15.02 13.16 -11.11
C ARG A 132 16.47 13.08 -11.51
N ALA A 133 17.28 13.93 -10.88
CA ALA A 133 18.72 13.83 -11.00
C ALA A 133 19.19 12.42 -10.60
N GLY A 134 20.28 11.98 -11.22
CA GLY A 134 20.93 10.72 -10.88
C GLY A 134 21.19 10.58 -9.39
N ALA A 135 20.74 9.49 -8.78
CA ALA A 135 21.01 9.23 -7.38
C ALA A 135 22.49 8.87 -7.20
N ARG A 136 23.14 9.57 -6.27
CA ARG A 136 24.51 9.26 -5.86
C ARG A 136 24.47 8.11 -4.85
N LYS A 137 24.97 6.94 -5.23
CA LYS A 137 24.96 5.73 -4.40
C LYS A 137 26.37 5.16 -4.25
N PHE A 138 26.64 4.60 -3.09
CA PHE A 138 27.89 3.89 -2.84
C PHE A 138 27.82 2.50 -3.50
N ASP A 139 28.79 2.19 -4.33
CA ASP A 139 28.92 0.89 -4.97
C ASP A 139 29.60 -0.12 -4.02
N GLN A 140 28.81 -0.61 -3.07
CA GLN A 140 29.28 -1.56 -2.05
C GLN A 140 29.85 -2.84 -2.67
N LYS A 141 29.32 -3.28 -3.82
CA LYS A 141 29.81 -4.49 -4.48
C LYS A 141 31.24 -4.28 -4.99
N SER A 142 31.46 -3.21 -5.76
CA SER A 142 32.80 -2.87 -6.25
C SER A 142 33.79 -2.62 -5.11
N PHE A 143 33.33 -1.99 -4.02
CA PHE A 143 34.14 -1.78 -2.82
C PHE A 143 34.55 -3.11 -2.16
N MET A 144 33.60 -4.01 -1.95
CA MET A 144 33.86 -5.35 -1.37
C MET A 144 34.83 -6.16 -2.24
N GLU A 145 34.70 -6.08 -3.57
CA GLU A 145 35.60 -6.78 -4.50
C GLU A 145 37.03 -6.23 -4.49
N LYS A 146 37.19 -4.90 -4.41
CA LYS A 146 38.52 -4.25 -4.41
C LYS A 146 39.19 -4.21 -3.02
N HIS A 147 38.40 -4.13 -1.94
CA HIS A 147 38.88 -4.01 -0.57
C HIS A 147 38.21 -5.03 0.38
N PRO A 148 38.33 -6.34 0.11
CA PRO A 148 37.66 -7.37 0.90
C PRO A 148 38.06 -7.35 2.39
N ASP A 149 39.35 -7.11 2.68
CA ASP A 149 39.86 -7.05 4.05
C ASP A 149 39.34 -5.83 4.82
N LEU A 150 39.19 -4.69 4.14
CA LEU A 150 38.64 -3.49 4.76
C LEU A 150 37.14 -3.65 4.96
N TYR A 151 36.44 -4.19 3.96
CA TYR A 151 35.02 -4.50 4.04
C TYR A 151 34.71 -5.39 5.26
N ALA A 152 35.47 -6.47 5.46
CA ALA A 152 35.29 -7.38 6.59
C ALA A 152 35.40 -6.71 7.97
N LYS A 153 36.20 -5.63 8.12
CA LYS A 153 36.32 -4.88 9.38
C LYS A 153 35.07 -4.09 9.74
N PHE A 154 34.24 -3.75 8.75
CA PHE A 154 32.99 -3.01 8.92
C PHE A 154 31.76 -3.90 8.77
N VAL A 155 31.93 -5.22 8.63
CA VAL A 155 30.82 -6.16 8.70
C VAL A 155 30.57 -6.51 10.16
N THR A 156 29.33 -6.30 10.59
CA THR A 156 28.83 -6.72 11.90
C THR A 156 27.87 -7.87 11.72
N GLN A 157 27.84 -8.78 12.70
CA GLN A 157 26.83 -9.84 12.74
C GLN A 157 25.69 -9.40 13.67
N GLU A 158 24.49 -9.32 13.12
CA GLU A 158 23.28 -9.07 13.89
C GLU A 158 22.44 -10.36 13.92
N LYS A 159 22.02 -10.77 15.12
CA LYS A 159 21.03 -11.84 15.28
C LYS A 159 19.64 -11.24 15.18
N SER A 160 18.80 -11.81 14.33
CA SER A 160 17.39 -11.43 14.23
C SER A 160 16.50 -12.66 14.07
N ILE A 161 15.27 -12.57 14.53
CA ILE A 161 14.25 -13.58 14.23
C ILE A 161 13.62 -13.19 12.89
N LYS A 162 13.68 -14.11 11.93
CA LYS A 162 13.14 -13.91 10.59
C LYS A 162 12.14 -14.98 10.24
N GLY A 163 11.05 -14.58 9.59
CA GLY A 163 10.06 -15.48 9.05
C GLY A 163 9.05 -14.70 8.20
N ARG A 164 9.01 -15.00 6.90
CA ARG A 164 8.03 -14.38 6.01
C ARG A 164 6.67 -15.04 6.20
N PHE A 165 5.67 -14.26 6.58
CA PHE A 165 4.28 -14.71 6.55
C PHE A 165 3.81 -14.78 5.10
N LEU A 166 3.34 -15.95 4.67
CA LEU A 166 2.83 -16.19 3.33
C LEU A 166 1.43 -16.78 3.42
N MET A 167 0.48 -16.09 2.79
CA MET A 167 -0.84 -16.66 2.58
C MET A 167 -0.80 -17.65 1.41
N THR A 168 -1.49 -18.78 1.53
CA THR A 168 -1.61 -19.74 0.44
C THR A 168 -2.29 -19.08 -0.75
N SER A 169 -1.68 -19.22 -1.92
CA SER A 169 -2.29 -18.77 -3.17
C SER A 169 -3.31 -19.80 -3.64
N VAL A 170 -4.55 -19.37 -3.82
CA VAL A 170 -5.60 -20.19 -4.44
C VAL A 170 -5.64 -19.84 -5.93
N LYS A 171 -5.49 -20.84 -6.81
CA LYS A 171 -5.52 -20.62 -8.27
C LYS A 171 -6.89 -20.16 -8.77
N LYS A 172 -7.95 -20.71 -8.20
CA LYS A 172 -9.33 -20.35 -8.51
C LYS A 172 -10.13 -20.28 -7.22
N TRP A 173 -10.49 -19.06 -6.83
CA TRP A 173 -11.48 -18.85 -5.79
C TRP A 173 -12.88 -19.10 -6.36
N ASN A 174 -13.80 -19.57 -5.53
CA ASN A 174 -15.13 -20.02 -5.96
C ASN A 174 -16.15 -18.88 -6.06
N ARG A 175 -15.77 -17.65 -5.71
CA ARG A 175 -16.63 -16.46 -5.80
C ARG A 175 -16.08 -15.48 -6.82
N THR A 176 -16.99 -14.91 -7.60
CA THR A 176 -16.75 -13.86 -8.58
C THR A 176 -16.73 -12.48 -7.92
N LEU A 177 -16.18 -11.48 -8.62
CA LEU A 177 -16.18 -10.11 -8.11
C LEU A 177 -17.60 -9.58 -7.87
N GLU A 178 -18.55 -9.87 -8.77
CA GLU A 178 -19.96 -9.51 -8.62
C GLU A 178 -20.57 -10.10 -7.33
N GLU A 179 -20.26 -11.36 -7.00
CA GLU A 179 -20.76 -12.00 -5.76
C GLU A 179 -20.07 -11.48 -4.48
N ILE A 180 -18.86 -10.91 -4.61
CA ILE A 180 -18.09 -10.37 -3.49
C ILE A 180 -18.47 -8.91 -3.23
N SER A 181 -18.53 -8.11 -4.29
CA SER A 181 -18.82 -6.67 -4.26
C SER A 181 -19.51 -6.25 -5.57
N PRO A 182 -20.86 -6.30 -5.61
CA PRO A 182 -21.64 -5.80 -6.74
C PRO A 182 -21.33 -4.33 -7.05
N ASP A 183 -21.10 -3.52 -6.02
CA ASP A 183 -20.78 -2.10 -6.16
C ASP A 183 -19.46 -1.88 -6.91
N LEU A 184 -18.39 -2.60 -6.52
CA LEU A 184 -17.11 -2.52 -7.23
C LEU A 184 -17.24 -3.02 -8.67
N SER A 185 -17.96 -4.13 -8.87
CA SER A 185 -18.23 -4.66 -10.21
C SER A 185 -18.94 -3.65 -11.11
N ALA A 186 -19.95 -2.95 -10.58
CA ALA A 186 -20.67 -1.89 -11.30
C ALA A 186 -19.76 -0.69 -11.61
N ILE A 187 -18.93 -0.25 -10.64
CA ILE A 187 -17.95 0.83 -10.85
C ILE A 187 -16.98 0.45 -11.97
N LEU A 188 -16.42 -0.75 -11.94
CA LEU A 188 -15.46 -1.21 -12.96
C LEU A 188 -16.09 -1.34 -14.34
N THR A 189 -17.33 -1.83 -14.42
CA THR A 189 -18.07 -1.91 -15.69
C THR A 189 -18.26 -0.52 -16.30
N GLN A 190 -18.62 0.48 -15.49
CA GLN A 190 -18.72 1.87 -15.95
C GLN A 190 -17.36 2.45 -16.31
N PHE A 191 -16.33 2.15 -15.52
CA PHE A 191 -14.95 2.60 -15.76
C PHE A 191 -14.43 2.09 -17.10
N GLU A 192 -14.61 0.81 -17.41
CA GLU A 192 -14.20 0.24 -18.70
C GLU A 192 -14.98 0.86 -19.86
N SER A 193 -16.28 1.06 -19.72
CA SER A 193 -17.08 1.73 -20.76
C SER A 193 -16.65 3.18 -21.01
N GLU A 194 -16.26 3.92 -19.97
CA GLU A 194 -15.73 5.29 -20.14
C GLU A 194 -14.31 5.26 -20.72
N LEU A 195 -13.47 4.30 -20.33
CA LEU A 195 -12.12 4.13 -20.86
C LEU A 195 -12.11 3.96 -22.38
N GLU A 196 -13.02 3.14 -22.93
CA GLU A 196 -13.19 2.94 -24.37
C GLU A 196 -13.59 4.23 -25.11
N LYS A 197 -14.31 5.14 -24.45
CA LYS A 197 -14.73 6.43 -25.06
C LYS A 197 -13.59 7.45 -25.10
N VAL A 198 -12.58 7.29 -24.25
CA VAL A 198 -11.43 8.19 -24.17
C VAL A 198 -10.35 7.85 -25.20
N GLU A 199 -10.33 6.64 -25.79
CA GLU A 199 -9.35 6.28 -26.84
C GLU A 199 -9.37 7.18 -28.10
N GLY A 200 -10.30 8.14 -28.21
CA GLY A 200 -10.30 9.20 -29.23
C GLY A 200 -10.61 10.62 -28.72
N ASN A 201 -10.60 10.88 -27.40
CA ASN A 201 -10.93 12.17 -26.78
C ASN A 201 -10.00 12.47 -25.59
N SER A 202 -9.98 13.72 -25.11
CA SER A 202 -9.31 14.07 -23.84
C SER A 202 -9.94 13.35 -22.65
N ILE A 203 -9.15 13.11 -21.61
CA ILE A 203 -9.61 12.56 -20.31
C ILE A 203 -10.80 13.38 -19.78
N THR A 204 -11.88 12.68 -19.41
CA THR A 204 -13.11 13.31 -18.91
C THR A 204 -13.18 13.29 -17.38
N THR A 205 -13.95 14.22 -16.82
CA THR A 205 -14.27 14.22 -15.38
C THR A 205 -14.97 12.94 -14.95
N THR A 206 -15.74 12.30 -15.85
CA THR A 206 -16.44 11.04 -15.57
C THR A 206 -15.47 9.90 -15.28
N ILE A 207 -14.50 9.66 -16.17
CA ILE A 207 -13.52 8.57 -15.97
C ILE A 207 -12.64 8.82 -14.74
N HIS A 208 -12.29 10.08 -14.48
CA HIS A 208 -11.54 10.45 -13.28
C HIS A 208 -12.34 10.18 -11.99
N ASN A 209 -13.63 10.53 -11.95
CA ASN A 209 -14.47 10.22 -10.79
C ASN A 209 -14.64 8.71 -10.56
N LEU A 210 -14.73 7.92 -11.64
CA LEU A 210 -14.76 6.46 -11.54
C LEU A 210 -13.43 5.92 -10.99
N TYR A 211 -12.29 6.46 -11.45
CA TYR A 211 -10.97 6.15 -10.89
C TYR A 211 -10.89 6.44 -9.38
N LEU A 212 -11.40 7.59 -8.91
CA LEU A 212 -11.46 7.89 -7.48
C LEU A 212 -12.33 6.88 -6.72
N GLY A 213 -13.43 6.43 -7.32
CA GLY A 213 -14.26 5.33 -6.80
C GLY A 213 -13.49 4.02 -6.68
N VAL A 214 -12.70 3.65 -7.70
CA VAL A 214 -11.83 2.46 -7.69
C VAL A 214 -10.80 2.55 -6.57
N ILE A 215 -10.12 3.69 -6.41
CA ILE A 215 -9.16 3.90 -5.31
C ILE A 215 -9.86 3.74 -3.95
N SER A 216 -11.10 4.23 -3.81
CA SER A 216 -11.85 4.06 -2.57
C SER A 216 -12.10 2.58 -2.23
N MET A 217 -12.44 1.79 -3.24
CA MET A 217 -12.68 0.35 -3.08
C MET A 217 -11.39 -0.44 -2.84
N GLN A 218 -10.28 -0.03 -3.48
CA GLN A 218 -8.94 -0.58 -3.24
C GLN A 218 -8.57 -0.47 -1.76
N ALA A 219 -8.72 0.72 -1.18
CA ALA A 219 -8.35 0.97 0.21
C ALA A 219 -9.16 0.12 1.20
N TYR A 220 -10.46 -0.02 0.94
CA TYR A 220 -11.32 -0.91 1.71
C TYR A 220 -10.88 -2.38 1.59
N ALA A 221 -10.59 -2.84 0.37
CA ALA A 221 -10.13 -4.21 0.12
C ALA A 221 -8.79 -4.49 0.82
N ASP A 222 -7.85 -3.55 0.77
CA ASP A 222 -6.54 -3.67 1.41
C ASP A 222 -6.66 -3.70 2.94
N TRP A 223 -7.55 -2.89 3.51
CA TRP A 223 -7.87 -2.93 4.94
C TRP A 223 -8.40 -4.29 5.38
N GLU A 224 -9.42 -4.80 4.70
CA GLU A 224 -10.01 -6.11 5.01
C GLU A 224 -8.98 -7.25 4.87
N MET A 225 -8.10 -7.16 3.86
CA MET A 225 -7.02 -8.11 3.66
C MET A 225 -6.00 -8.06 4.81
N GLN A 226 -5.65 -6.87 5.31
CA GLN A 226 -4.78 -6.69 6.46
C GLN A 226 -5.40 -7.24 7.75
N LEU A 227 -6.68 -6.96 7.99
CA LEU A 227 -7.43 -7.47 9.15
C LEU A 227 -7.51 -9.00 9.13
N ALA A 228 -7.85 -9.59 7.99
CA ALA A 228 -7.89 -11.05 7.83
C ALA A 228 -6.50 -11.67 8.04
N SER A 229 -5.45 -11.05 7.49
CA SER A 229 -4.06 -11.48 7.69
C SER A 229 -3.64 -11.43 9.17
N ALA A 230 -3.99 -10.36 9.90
CA ALA A 230 -3.70 -10.24 11.33
C ALA A 230 -4.42 -11.32 12.16
N ASN A 231 -5.69 -11.59 11.87
CA ASN A 231 -6.42 -12.68 12.53
C ASN A 231 -5.80 -14.05 12.26
N ILE A 232 -5.42 -14.35 11.01
CA ILE A 232 -4.75 -15.62 10.67
C ILE A 232 -3.39 -15.75 11.35
N LYS A 233 -2.62 -14.66 11.46
CA LYS A 233 -1.37 -14.64 12.24
C LYS A 233 -1.61 -14.99 13.71
N ASN A 234 -2.66 -14.43 14.32
CA ASN A 234 -3.01 -14.72 15.71
C ASN A 234 -3.45 -16.17 15.90
N LEU A 235 -4.23 -16.73 14.95
CA LEU A 235 -4.63 -18.14 14.95
C LEU A 235 -3.44 -19.08 14.74
N CYS A 236 -2.48 -18.68 13.90
CA CYS A 236 -1.22 -19.41 13.71
C CYS A 236 -0.39 -19.41 15.00
N GLY A 237 -0.37 -18.29 15.74
CA GLY A 237 0.38 -18.19 17.00
C GLY A 237 1.87 -18.46 16.79
N SER A 238 2.45 -19.36 17.58
CA SER A 238 3.85 -19.79 17.52
C SER A 238 4.12 -20.94 16.54
N ASN A 239 3.14 -21.37 15.76
CA ASN A 239 3.29 -22.47 14.81
C ASN A 239 4.05 -22.04 13.54
N GLU A 240 4.42 -23.01 12.70
CA GLU A 240 5.02 -22.77 11.38
C GLU A 240 3.99 -22.43 10.29
N GLY A 241 2.69 -22.48 10.60
CA GLY A 241 1.60 -22.17 9.68
C GLY A 241 0.30 -22.89 10.01
N ILE A 242 -0.69 -22.73 9.14
CA ILE A 242 -1.94 -23.46 9.16
C ILE A 242 -2.07 -24.16 7.81
N GLU A 243 -2.29 -25.48 7.81
CA GLU A 243 -2.37 -26.30 6.61
C GLU A 243 -3.41 -25.74 5.62
N GLY A 244 -3.02 -25.64 4.35
CA GLY A 244 -3.87 -25.07 3.29
C GLY A 244 -4.06 -23.55 3.35
N ILE A 245 -3.78 -22.88 4.47
CA ILE A 245 -4.10 -21.46 4.68
C ILE A 245 -2.86 -20.56 4.64
N CYS A 246 -1.83 -20.85 5.43
CA CYS A 246 -0.64 -20.00 5.49
C CYS A 246 0.64 -20.76 5.89
N THR A 247 1.79 -20.16 5.58
CA THR A 247 3.10 -20.56 6.12
C THR A 247 3.78 -19.38 6.78
N TRP A 248 4.37 -19.62 7.95
CA TRP A 248 5.04 -18.59 8.74
C TRP A 248 6.10 -19.18 9.68
N LYS A 249 7.07 -19.87 9.10
CA LYS A 249 8.22 -20.39 9.84
C LYS A 249 9.16 -19.25 10.23
N ARG A 250 9.26 -18.98 11.53
CA ARG A 250 10.19 -18.00 12.11
C ARG A 250 11.36 -18.71 12.77
N ALA A 251 12.57 -18.30 12.44
CA ALA A 251 13.79 -18.86 12.98
C ALA A 251 14.81 -17.75 13.25
N GLU A 252 15.75 -18.02 14.15
CA GLU A 252 16.93 -17.16 14.29
C GLU A 252 17.77 -17.21 13.03
N GLN A 253 18.14 -16.04 12.55
CA GLN A 253 19.07 -15.86 11.45
C GLN A 253 20.18 -14.91 11.89
N ILE A 254 21.41 -15.25 11.53
CA ILE A 254 22.56 -14.37 11.65
C ILE A 254 22.72 -13.68 10.31
N ASP A 255 22.61 -12.36 10.30
CA ASP A 255 22.84 -11.56 9.12
C ASP A 255 24.15 -10.79 9.27
N GLU A 256 24.88 -10.73 8.18
CA GLU A 256 26.02 -9.85 8.04
C GLU A 256 25.54 -8.49 7.53
N LYS A 257 25.82 -7.45 8.31
CA LYS A 257 25.44 -6.08 7.99
C LYS A 257 26.68 -5.22 7.89
N PHE A 258 26.84 -4.64 6.72
CA PHE A 258 27.91 -3.71 6.44
C PHE A 258 27.59 -2.33 7.03
N ASP A 259 28.42 -1.87 7.97
CA ASP A 259 28.31 -0.56 8.58
C ASP A 259 28.98 0.50 7.70
N ARG A 260 28.25 0.95 6.67
CA ARG A 260 28.67 2.02 5.79
C ARG A 260 28.96 3.32 6.55
N LYS A 261 28.24 3.57 7.65
CA LYS A 261 28.41 4.82 8.41
C LYS A 261 29.77 4.82 9.09
N ALA A 262 30.12 3.73 9.77
CA ALA A 262 31.44 3.57 10.37
C ALA A 262 32.56 3.61 9.31
N LEU A 263 32.36 3.02 8.12
CA LEU A 263 33.33 3.16 7.02
C LEU A 263 33.50 4.64 6.60
N ALA A 264 32.40 5.37 6.44
CA ALA A 264 32.46 6.77 6.00
C ALA A 264 33.12 7.69 7.04
N GLU A 265 32.99 7.37 8.33
CA GLU A 265 33.67 8.09 9.41
C GLU A 265 35.18 7.78 9.46
N ALA A 266 35.57 6.53 9.21
CA ALA A 266 36.96 6.09 9.27
C ALA A 266 37.76 6.34 7.97
N HIS A 267 37.09 6.27 6.82
CA HIS A 267 37.67 6.29 5.46
C HIS A 267 36.81 7.07 4.47
N PRO A 268 36.54 8.37 4.71
CA PRO A 268 35.68 9.18 3.85
C PRO A 268 36.18 9.26 2.40
N GLU A 269 37.49 9.29 2.19
CA GLU A 269 38.13 9.33 0.87
C GLU A 269 37.88 8.07 0.06
N ILE A 270 37.92 6.90 0.71
CA ILE A 270 37.64 5.63 0.05
C ILE A 270 36.15 5.57 -0.29
N VAL A 271 35.26 6.01 0.61
CA VAL A 271 33.82 6.04 0.29
C VAL A 271 33.55 6.87 -0.95
N GLU A 272 34.21 8.03 -1.08
CA GLU A 272 34.05 8.93 -2.22
C GLU A 272 34.48 8.30 -3.56
N GLU A 273 35.58 7.51 -3.57
CA GLU A 273 36.06 6.79 -4.76
C GLU A 273 35.02 5.80 -5.32
N PHE A 274 34.21 5.21 -4.44
CA PHE A 274 33.19 4.23 -4.82
C PHE A 274 31.78 4.83 -4.90
N MET A 275 31.63 6.15 -4.90
CA MET A 275 30.36 6.77 -5.20
C MET A 275 30.11 6.77 -6.70
N ILE A 276 28.99 6.18 -7.12
CA ILE A 276 28.49 6.22 -8.49
C ILE A 276 27.23 7.06 -8.57
N THR A 277 27.12 7.84 -9.63
CA THR A 277 25.90 8.60 -9.94
C THR A 277 25.12 7.84 -10.99
N SER A 278 23.88 7.46 -10.67
CA SER A 278 23.02 6.83 -11.68
C SER A 278 22.67 7.82 -12.79
N ALA A 279 22.18 7.33 -13.93
CA ALA A 279 21.58 8.22 -14.92
C ALA A 279 20.38 8.96 -14.30
N PRO A 280 20.09 10.20 -14.73
CA PRO A 280 18.84 10.85 -14.41
C PRO A 280 17.68 10.02 -14.95
N THR A 281 16.56 10.01 -14.23
CA THR A 281 15.34 9.33 -14.63
C THR A 281 14.20 10.32 -14.79
N LYS A 282 13.27 10.03 -15.69
CA LYS A 282 12.00 10.74 -15.76
C LYS A 282 10.95 9.89 -15.05
N ALA A 283 10.27 10.49 -14.08
CA ALA A 283 9.13 9.87 -13.42
C ALA A 283 7.87 10.63 -13.83
N VAL A 284 6.89 9.91 -14.38
CA VAL A 284 5.53 10.43 -14.56
C VAL A 284 4.81 10.13 -13.25
N ILE A 285 4.53 11.17 -12.47
CA ILE A 285 3.79 11.07 -11.22
C ILE A 285 2.36 11.48 -11.52
N VAL A 286 1.46 10.49 -11.55
CA VAL A 286 0.02 10.77 -11.50
C VAL A 286 -0.26 11.31 -10.10
N GLU A 287 -0.83 12.51 -9.98
CA GLU A 287 -1.18 13.11 -8.70
C GLU A 287 -2.48 12.46 -8.21
N PRO A 288 -2.44 11.54 -7.23
CA PRO A 288 -3.64 10.83 -6.78
C PRO A 288 -4.60 11.73 -6.01
N LYS A 289 -4.20 13.00 -5.77
CA LYS A 289 -4.95 14.01 -5.02
C LYS A 289 -5.35 15.22 -5.87
N ALA A 290 -5.11 15.19 -7.18
CA ALA A 290 -5.61 16.19 -8.09
C ALA A 290 -7.13 16.03 -8.18
N ALA A 291 -7.86 17.09 -7.88
CA ALA A 291 -9.29 17.12 -8.13
C ALA A 291 -9.65 18.42 -8.84
N TYR A 292 -10.65 18.30 -9.70
CA TYR A 292 -11.14 19.37 -10.55
C TYR A 292 -11.62 20.57 -9.73
N GLN A 293 -11.12 21.75 -10.09
CA GLN A 293 -11.76 23.00 -9.72
C GLN A 293 -13.00 23.17 -10.60
N ASP A 294 -14.18 22.98 -10.02
CA ASP A 294 -15.44 23.42 -10.62
C ASP A 294 -15.31 24.93 -10.91
N GLN A 295 -14.98 25.28 -12.15
CA GLN A 295 -14.94 26.67 -12.61
C GLN A 295 -16.39 27.18 -12.61
N ARG A 296 -16.77 27.81 -11.51
CA ARG A 296 -17.86 28.78 -11.46
C ARG A 296 -17.30 30.12 -11.05
#